data_AF-A0A3E0DMJ0-F1
#
_entry.id   AF-A0A3E0DMJ0-F1
#
_cell.length_a   1.000
_cell.length_b   1.000
_cell.length_c   1.000
_cell.angle_alpha   90.00
_cell.angle_beta   90.00
_cell.angle_gamma   90.00
#
_symmetry.space_group_name_H-M   'P 1'
#
loop_
_entity.id
_entity.type
_entity.pdbx_description
1 polymer ?
#
loop_
_entity_poly.entity_id
_entity_poly.type
_entity_poly.pdbx_seq_one_letter_code
_entity_poly.pdbx_strand_id
1 'polypeptide(L)'
;MDISVRSFLGKGWGFPPTFSKQTNEVLMTKDEEDINKSLEILLSTTIGERFLQPLYGCNLENYVFEVINPSTKTAIKLTVKNAILLFEPRIKLITVELLEDFIDEGRIDISVDYEVANTNTRFNLVYPFYLNEANNKSA
;
A
#
# COMPACT_ATOMS: atom_id res chain seq x y z
N MET A 1 -25.96 10.22 21.44
CA MET A 1 -25.96 10.52 19.99
C MET A 1 -24.53 10.36 19.53
N ASP A 2 -24.18 9.16 19.10
CA ASP A 2 -22.84 8.87 18.60
C ASP A 2 -22.87 9.14 17.10
N ILE A 3 -22.24 10.24 16.67
CA ILE A 3 -22.04 10.50 15.25
C ILE A 3 -20.91 9.55 14.85
N SER A 4 -21.30 8.33 14.45
CA SER A 4 -20.38 7.37 13.86
C SER A 4 -19.85 8.02 12.58
N VAL A 5 -18.67 8.63 12.69
CA VAL A 5 -17.89 9.08 11.56
C VAL A 5 -17.71 7.84 10.70
N ARG A 6 -18.46 7.74 9.60
CA ARG A 6 -18.29 6.64 8.64
C ARG A 6 -16.85 6.72 8.18
N SER A 7 -16.04 5.76 8.61
CA SER A 7 -14.65 5.72 8.20
C SER A 7 -14.60 5.64 6.67
N PHE A 8 -13.90 6.60 6.08
CA PHE A 8 -13.77 6.67 4.62
C PHE A 8 -12.84 5.58 4.07
N LEU A 9 -12.03 4.96 4.95
CA LEU A 9 -11.00 3.97 4.59
C LEU A 9 -11.61 2.62 4.16
N GLY A 10 -12.86 2.38 4.50
CA GLY A 10 -13.58 1.17 4.11
C GLY A 10 -13.37 0.00 5.07
N LYS A 11 -13.89 -1.16 4.66
CA LYS A 11 -13.85 -2.42 5.41
C LYS A 11 -13.53 -3.54 4.43
N GLY A 12 -12.53 -4.35 4.75
CA GLY A 12 -12.01 -5.43 3.92
C GLY A 12 -12.07 -6.78 4.62
N TRP A 13 -11.76 -7.85 3.88
CA TRP A 13 -11.52 -9.15 4.49
C TRP A 13 -10.24 -9.09 5.29
N GLY A 14 -10.25 -9.70 6.48
CA GLY A 14 -9.04 -9.82 7.27
C GLY A 14 -7.99 -10.69 6.56
N PHE A 15 -6.73 -10.38 6.80
CA PHE A 15 -5.60 -11.18 6.37
C PHE A 15 -4.81 -11.69 7.59
N PRO A 16 -4.58 -13.01 7.72
CA PRO A 16 -5.02 -14.08 6.80
C PRO A 16 -6.55 -14.26 6.79
N PRO A 17 -7.15 -14.69 5.64
CA PRO A 17 -8.60 -14.93 5.55
C PRO A 17 -9.05 -15.95 6.60
N THR A 18 -9.85 -15.48 7.56
CA THR A 18 -10.27 -16.26 8.71
C THR A 18 -11.79 -16.32 8.78
N PHE A 19 -12.34 -17.51 9.01
CA PHE A 19 -13.78 -17.73 9.12
C PHE A 19 -14.13 -18.13 10.55
N SER A 20 -15.06 -17.40 11.16
CA SER A 20 -15.50 -17.64 12.53
C SER A 20 -16.62 -18.67 12.55
N LYS A 21 -16.44 -19.77 13.29
CA LYS A 21 -17.47 -20.80 13.48
C LYS A 21 -18.62 -20.33 14.37
N GLN A 22 -18.37 -19.36 15.24
CA GLN A 22 -19.35 -18.83 16.19
C GLN A 22 -20.32 -17.86 15.49
N THR A 23 -19.81 -17.04 14.58
CA THR A 23 -20.61 -16.03 13.87
C THR A 23 -21.02 -16.47 12.47
N ASN A 24 -20.43 -17.53 11.91
CA ASN A 24 -20.58 -17.96 10.52
C ASN A 24 -20.26 -16.85 9.50
N GLU A 25 -19.37 -15.94 9.88
CA GLU A 25 -18.95 -14.81 9.07
C GLU A 25 -17.44 -14.86 8.82
N VAL A 26 -17.02 -14.19 7.74
CA VAL A 26 -15.61 -13.89 7.51
C VAL A 26 -15.16 -12.78 8.46
N LEU A 27 -13.98 -12.94 9.04
CA LEU A 27 -13.36 -11.91 9.86
C LEU A 27 -12.97 -10.74 8.95
N MET A 28 -13.38 -9.54 9.34
CA MET A 28 -13.20 -8.34 8.54
C MET A 28 -12.32 -7.34 9.29
N THR A 29 -11.42 -6.69 8.55
CA THR A 29 -10.58 -5.59 9.03
C THR A 29 -11.15 -4.25 8.58
N LYS A 30 -10.82 -3.20 9.31
CA LYS A 30 -11.24 -1.83 8.99
C LYS A 30 -10.10 -0.85 9.25
N ASP A 31 -10.18 0.30 8.58
CA ASP A 31 -9.37 1.48 8.91
C ASP A 31 -7.86 1.18 8.88
N GLU A 32 -7.15 1.56 9.93
CA GLU A 32 -5.70 1.36 10.07
C GLU A 32 -5.29 -0.12 10.07
N GLU A 33 -6.14 -1.00 10.64
CA GLU A 33 -5.87 -2.44 10.63
C GLU A 33 -5.88 -2.98 9.20
N ASP A 34 -6.81 -2.52 8.37
CA ASP A 34 -6.89 -2.89 6.95
C ASP A 34 -5.67 -2.41 6.15
N ILE A 35 -5.18 -1.20 6.45
CA ILE A 35 -3.94 -0.66 5.85
C ILE A 35 -2.74 -1.53 6.24
N ASN A 36 -2.60 -1.88 7.51
CA ASN A 36 -1.51 -2.74 7.98
C ASN A 36 -1.53 -4.11 7.28
N LYS A 37 -2.72 -4.69 7.11
CA LYS A 37 -2.89 -5.95 6.37
C LYS A 37 -2.62 -5.81 4.87
N SER A 38 -2.97 -4.68 4.27
CA SER A 38 -2.62 -4.38 2.87
C SER A 38 -1.11 -4.28 2.66
N LEU A 39 -0.39 -3.59 3.57
CA LEU A 39 1.06 -3.50 3.55
C LEU A 39 1.73 -4.87 3.74
N GLU A 40 1.21 -5.69 4.67
CA GLU A 40 1.68 -7.07 4.89
C GLU A 40 1.58 -7.89 3.59
N ILE A 41 0.42 -7.86 2.92
CA ILE A 41 0.20 -8.55 1.64
C ILE A 41 1.16 -8.01 0.57
N LEU A 42 1.28 -6.68 0.45
CA LEU A 42 2.10 -6.06 -0.58
C LEU A 42 3.58 -6.46 -0.45
N LEU A 43 4.12 -6.40 0.76
CA LEU A 43 5.52 -6.68 1.04
C LEU A 43 5.83 -8.18 1.04
N SER A 44 4.83 -9.04 1.26
CA SER A 44 4.97 -10.51 1.20
C SER A 44 4.72 -11.10 -0.19
N THR A 45 4.28 -10.31 -1.17
CA THR A 45 3.94 -10.79 -2.51
C THR A 45 5.06 -10.48 -3.49
N THR A 46 5.50 -11.45 -4.26
CA THR A 46 6.49 -11.27 -5.33
C THR A 46 5.82 -10.78 -6.61
N ILE A 47 6.49 -9.88 -7.34
CA ILE A 47 5.99 -9.33 -8.60
C ILE A 47 5.79 -10.46 -9.61
N GLY A 48 4.58 -10.55 -10.15
CA GLY A 48 4.18 -11.60 -11.11
C GLY A 48 3.36 -12.73 -10.49
N GLU A 49 3.27 -12.84 -9.16
CA GLU A 49 2.45 -13.87 -8.50
C GLU A 49 0.94 -13.64 -8.69
N ARG A 50 0.50 -12.39 -8.73
CA ARG A 50 -0.93 -12.08 -8.83
C ARG A 50 -1.43 -12.18 -10.27
N PHE A 51 -2.43 -13.04 -10.46
CA PHE A 51 -3.13 -13.19 -11.72
C PHE A 51 -3.73 -11.85 -12.20
N LEU A 52 -3.47 -11.50 -13.47
CA LEU A 52 -3.86 -10.24 -14.13
C LEU A 52 -3.34 -8.95 -13.45
N GLN A 53 -2.42 -9.07 -12.48
CA GLN A 53 -1.76 -7.93 -11.83
C GLN A 53 -0.25 -8.17 -11.81
N PRO A 54 0.41 -8.24 -12.99
CA PRO A 54 1.80 -8.67 -13.09
C PRO A 54 2.80 -7.71 -12.44
N LEU A 55 2.40 -6.46 -12.15
CA LEU A 55 3.26 -5.45 -11.54
C LEU A 55 3.11 -5.36 -10.01
N TYR A 56 2.08 -5.99 -9.44
CA TYR A 56 1.82 -5.90 -8.00
C TYR A 56 2.78 -6.78 -7.21
N GLY A 57 3.34 -6.23 -6.15
CA GLY A 57 4.22 -6.93 -5.21
C GLY A 57 5.47 -6.12 -4.87
N CYS A 58 6.35 -6.74 -4.10
CA CYS A 58 7.62 -6.21 -3.66
C CYS A 58 8.65 -7.35 -3.68
N ASN A 59 9.62 -7.29 -4.59
CA ASN A 59 10.63 -8.36 -4.77
C ASN A 59 11.70 -8.34 -3.67
N LEU A 60 11.31 -8.48 -2.40
CA LEU A 60 12.25 -8.54 -1.27
C LEU A 60 13.07 -9.83 -1.26
N GLU A 61 12.52 -10.90 -1.82
CA GLU A 61 13.19 -12.20 -1.97
C GLU A 61 14.53 -12.13 -2.71
N ASN A 62 14.67 -11.18 -3.64
CA ASN A 62 15.89 -10.96 -4.40
C ASN A 62 17.09 -10.57 -3.52
N TYR A 63 16.85 -10.13 -2.29
CA TYR A 63 17.89 -9.65 -1.38
C TYR A 63 18.28 -10.66 -0.28
N VAL A 64 17.60 -11.82 -0.18
CA VAL A 64 17.78 -12.78 0.94
C VAL A 64 19.21 -13.32 1.07
N PHE A 65 19.94 -13.41 -0.03
CA PHE A 65 21.33 -13.90 -0.06
C PHE A 65 22.34 -12.82 -0.47
N GLU A 66 21.91 -11.57 -0.55
CA GLU A 66 22.78 -10.46 -0.92
C GLU A 66 23.62 -9.99 0.27
N VAL A 67 24.82 -9.51 -0.01
CA VAL A 67 25.68 -8.93 1.03
C VAL A 67 25.08 -7.62 1.51
N ILE A 68 24.89 -7.49 2.82
CA ILE A 68 24.34 -6.29 3.46
C ILE A 68 25.41 -5.21 3.53
N ASN A 69 25.46 -4.39 2.48
CA ASN A 69 26.28 -3.19 2.40
C ASN A 69 25.39 -1.94 2.23
N PRO A 70 25.93 -0.71 2.34
CA PRO A 70 25.14 0.51 2.21
C PRO A 70 24.32 0.61 0.90
N SER A 71 24.84 0.07 -0.20
CA SER A 71 24.16 0.06 -1.49
C SER A 71 22.95 -0.89 -1.48
N THR A 72 23.12 -2.12 -0.98
CA THR A 72 22.02 -3.10 -0.83
C THR A 72 20.93 -2.56 0.11
N LYS A 73 21.32 -1.96 1.23
CA LYS A 73 20.39 -1.31 2.17
C LYS A 73 19.57 -0.21 1.49
N THR A 74 20.23 0.62 0.69
CA THR A 74 19.57 1.68 -0.08
C THR A 74 18.61 1.11 -1.13
N ALA A 75 19.02 0.03 -1.82
CA ALA A 75 18.19 -0.64 -2.80
C ALA A 75 16.92 -1.23 -2.17
N ILE A 76 17.03 -1.95 -1.05
CA ILE A 76 15.88 -2.49 -0.30
C ILE A 76 14.92 -1.36 0.10
N LYS A 77 15.44 -0.29 0.72
CA LYS A 77 14.61 0.87 1.12
C LYS A 77 13.88 1.49 -0.07
N LEU A 78 14.55 1.63 -1.21
CA LEU A 78 13.94 2.17 -2.42
C LEU A 78 12.88 1.23 -3.00
N THR A 79 13.12 -0.08 -3.00
CA THR A 79 12.14 -1.09 -3.44
C THR A 79 10.87 -1.01 -2.61
N VAL A 80 10.99 -1.04 -1.27
CA VAL A 80 9.85 -0.92 -0.34
C VAL A 80 9.11 0.40 -0.55
N LYS A 81 9.85 1.52 -0.59
CA LYS A 81 9.28 2.85 -0.79
C LYS A 81 8.49 2.95 -2.09
N ASN A 82 9.03 2.43 -3.19
CA ASN A 82 8.37 2.47 -4.49
C ASN A 82 7.12 1.58 -4.52
N ALA A 83 7.19 0.39 -3.95
CA ALA A 83 6.03 -0.51 -3.85
C ALA A 83 4.88 0.16 -3.09
N ILE A 84 5.17 0.72 -1.91
CA ILE A 84 4.18 1.43 -1.09
C ILE A 84 3.60 2.63 -1.85
N LEU A 85 4.45 3.45 -2.47
CA LEU A 85 4.01 4.63 -3.21
C LEU A 85 3.07 4.29 -4.38
N LEU A 86 3.30 3.16 -5.06
CA LEU A 86 2.51 2.73 -6.21
C LEU A 86 1.19 2.04 -5.82
N PHE A 87 1.21 1.25 -4.73
CA PHE A 87 0.13 0.31 -4.43
C PHE A 87 -0.65 0.62 -3.16
N GLU A 88 -0.19 1.51 -2.29
CA GLU A 88 -0.91 1.91 -1.07
C GLU A 88 -1.14 3.44 -1.00
N PRO A 89 -2.13 3.96 -1.74
CA PRO A 89 -2.40 5.40 -1.82
C PRO A 89 -3.07 5.97 -0.55
N ARG A 90 -3.51 5.12 0.38
CA ARG A 90 -4.20 5.56 1.61
C ARG A 90 -3.22 6.10 2.65
N ILE A 91 -1.91 5.94 2.45
CA ILE A 91 -0.88 6.40 3.39
C ILE A 91 0.09 7.36 2.73
N LYS A 92 0.60 8.28 3.55
CA LYS A 92 1.76 9.11 3.25
C LYS A 92 2.96 8.51 3.97
N LEU A 93 3.83 7.88 3.20
CA LEU A 93 5.07 7.31 3.73
C LEU A 93 5.98 8.40 4.32
N ILE A 94 6.38 8.24 5.58
CA ILE A 94 7.30 9.15 6.28
C ILE A 94 8.72 8.61 6.12
N THR A 95 8.97 7.39 6.59
CA THR A 95 10.31 6.78 6.63
C THR A 95 10.24 5.28 6.40
N VAL A 96 11.31 4.75 5.80
CA VAL A 96 11.59 3.31 5.72
C VAL A 96 12.99 3.08 6.27
N GLU A 97 13.07 2.33 7.35
CA GLU A 97 14.31 2.01 8.04
C GLU A 97 14.57 0.50 8.03
N LEU A 98 15.84 0.14 8.08
CA LEU A 98 16.28 -1.25 8.22
C LEU A 98 16.91 -1.34 9.60
N LEU A 99 16.31 -2.14 10.46
CA LEU A 99 16.77 -2.41 11.81
C LEU A 99 17.70 -3.62 11.76
N GLU A 100 18.88 -3.47 12.33
CA GLU A 100 19.99 -4.43 12.24
C GLU A 100 20.20 -5.18 13.56
N ASP A 101 19.24 -5.13 14.47
CA ASP A 101 19.33 -5.73 15.81
C ASP A 101 19.62 -7.24 15.77
N PHE A 102 19.23 -7.91 14.69
CA PHE A 102 19.38 -9.35 14.48
C PHE A 102 20.27 -9.70 13.28
N ILE A 103 21.17 -8.80 12.87
CA ILE A 103 22.01 -9.02 11.68
C ILE A 103 22.93 -10.24 11.81
N ASP A 104 23.41 -10.54 13.02
CA ASP A 104 24.23 -11.72 13.33
C ASP A 104 23.44 -13.03 13.19
N GLU A 105 22.10 -12.96 13.24
CA GLU A 105 21.18 -14.08 13.01
C GLU A 105 20.73 -14.17 11.53
N GLY A 106 21.25 -13.29 10.67
CA GLY A 106 20.84 -13.21 9.26
C GLY A 106 19.45 -12.59 9.07
N ARG A 107 18.96 -11.80 10.04
CA ARG A 107 17.64 -11.15 9.99
C ARG A 107 17.78 -9.63 9.97
N ILE A 108 16.97 -8.99 9.14
CA ILE A 108 16.79 -7.54 9.09
C ILE A 108 15.30 -7.25 9.18
N ASP A 109 14.94 -6.38 10.11
CA ASP A 109 13.55 -5.92 10.23
C ASP A 109 13.38 -4.62 9.44
N ILE A 110 12.28 -4.52 8.70
CA ILE A 110 11.94 -3.34 7.91
C ILE A 110 10.90 -2.54 8.71
N SER A 111 11.30 -1.36 9.20
CA SER A 111 10.39 -0.43 9.85
C SER A 111 9.81 0.53 8.82
N VAL A 112 8.49 0.69 8.81
CA VAL A 112 7.77 1.59 7.91
C VAL A 112 6.93 2.54 8.75
N ASP A 113 7.33 3.80 8.80
CA ASP A 113 6.54 4.84 9.44
C ASP A 113 5.73 5.59 8.39
N TYR A 114 4.44 5.79 8.68
CA TYR A 114 3.54 6.44 7.76
C TYR A 114 2.45 7.22 8.51
N GLU A 115 1.86 8.18 7.79
CA GLU A 115 0.67 8.90 8.21
C GLU A 115 -0.50 8.45 7.34
N VAL A 116 -1.66 8.15 7.93
CA VAL A 116 -2.86 7.82 7.16
C VAL A 116 -3.41 9.09 6.51
N ALA A 117 -3.63 9.05 5.20
CA ALA A 117 -4.18 10.17 4.47
C ALA A 117 -5.64 10.40 4.89
N ASN A 118 -5.89 11.41 5.72
CA ASN A 118 -7.23 11.76 6.21
C ASN A 118 -8.15 12.41 5.16
N THR A 119 -7.68 12.63 3.94
CA THR A 119 -8.40 13.40 2.91
C THR A 119 -8.94 12.51 1.81
N ASN A 120 -10.27 12.48 1.66
CA ASN A 120 -10.95 12.03 0.45
C ASN A 120 -10.69 13.03 -0.69
N THR A 121 -9.46 13.06 -1.21
CA THR A 121 -9.09 13.90 -2.36
C THR A 121 -9.78 13.36 -3.61
N ARG A 122 -10.97 13.89 -3.90
CA ARG A 122 -11.60 13.80 -5.21
C ARG A 122 -10.74 14.57 -6.21
N PHE A 123 -9.74 13.93 -6.80
CA PHE A 123 -9.04 14.49 -7.95
C PHE A 123 -9.98 14.43 -9.16
N ASN A 124 -10.68 15.54 -9.44
CA ASN A 124 -11.34 15.75 -10.72
C ASN A 124 -10.46 16.72 -11.54
N LEU A 125 -9.74 16.19 -12.52
CA LEU A 125 -8.94 16.98 -13.46
C LEU A 125 -9.69 17.06 -14.79
N VAL A 126 -10.31 18.19 -15.09
CA VAL A 126 -10.88 18.49 -16.41
C VAL A 126 -9.92 19.42 -17.14
N TYR A 127 -9.23 18.89 -18.16
CA TYR A 127 -8.26 19.65 -18.96
C TYR A 127 -8.04 19.03 -20.36
N PRO A 128 -8.09 19.78 -21.48
CA PRO A 128 -9.00 20.86 -21.85
C PRO A 128 -9.96 20.41 -22.98
N PHE A 129 -11.28 20.49 -22.78
CA PHE A 129 -12.28 20.08 -23.78
C PHE A 129 -12.89 21.25 -24.59
N TYR A 130 -12.33 22.47 -24.54
CA TYR A 130 -12.95 23.65 -25.18
C TYR A 130 -12.15 24.29 -26.32
N LEU A 131 -11.34 23.53 -27.05
CA LEU A 131 -10.61 24.09 -28.21
C LEU A 131 -11.36 24.03 -29.55
N ASN A 132 -12.54 23.40 -29.68
CA ASN A 132 -13.17 23.22 -31.01
C ASN A 132 -14.69 23.40 -31.13
N GLU A 133 -15.42 23.93 -30.14
CA GLU A 133 -16.86 24.24 -30.32
C GLU A 133 -17.20 25.71 -30.04
N ALA A 134 -16.55 26.61 -30.78
CA ALA A 134 -17.01 28.00 -30.90
C ALA A 134 -16.96 28.45 -32.37
N ASN A 135 -17.66 27.73 -33.26
CA ASN A 135 -17.99 28.30 -34.58
C ASN A 135 -19.34 27.86 -35.16
N ASN A 136 -20.40 27.90 -34.36
CA ASN A 136 -21.75 28.07 -34.90
C ASN A 136 -22.31 29.41 -34.40
N LYS A 137 -21.98 30.49 -35.13
CA LYS A 137 -22.79 31.70 -35.10
C LYS A 137 -24.02 31.47 -35.97
N SER A 138 -25.17 31.30 -35.32
CA SER A 138 -26.48 31.44 -35.93
C SER A 138 -26.95 32.88 -35.72
N ALA A 139 -26.96 33.68 -36.80
CA ALA A 139 -27.86 34.79 -37.09
C ALA A 139 -27.46 35.40 -38.44
#